data_AF-A0A0S8GUH4-F1
#
_entry.id   AF-A0A0S8GUH4-F1
#
_cell.length_a   1.000
_cell.length_b   1.000
_cell.length_c   1.000
_cell.angle_alpha   90.00
_cell.angle_beta   90.00
_cell.angle_gamma   90.00
#
_symmetry.space_group_name_H-M   'P 1'
#
loop_
_entity.id
_entity.type
_entity.pdbx_description
1 polymer ?
#
loop_
_entity_poly.entity_id
_entity_poly.type
_entity_poly.pdbx_seq_one_letter_code
_entity_poly.pdbx_strand_id
1 'polypeptide(L)'
;EVVKMCLECGAKKIKVFDRSCNSASRCYDNSGIKKAASEAGAEVSFVVDAGFSEMKFPQGQVLKKWEMYKPALEADVLINVPIAKHHGLPKLTLGMKNLMGIMGGDRGKIHWKIDDKLADLANFVRPQLTILDAYRILVKNGPQGGSLKDVREIKTIIAGKDIATVDAYGATLFDMKPTDLGHVVKANKFGLGEIDLNKLNIKKVSL
;
A
#
# COMPACT_ATOMS: atom_id res chain seq x y z
N GLU A 1 6.87 -0.47 -16.04
CA GLU A 1 7.03 0.99 -16.01
C GLU A 1 7.70 1.54 -14.77
N VAL A 2 7.14 1.39 -13.57
CA VAL A 2 7.71 1.97 -12.34
C VAL A 2 9.21 1.71 -12.18
N VAL A 3 9.66 0.47 -12.37
CA VAL A 3 11.10 0.11 -12.32
C VAL A 3 11.93 0.88 -13.35
N LYS A 4 11.47 0.94 -14.61
CA LYS A 4 12.18 1.65 -15.69
C LYS A 4 12.29 3.14 -15.37
N MET A 5 11.20 3.76 -14.95
CA MET A 5 11.18 5.17 -14.55
C MET A 5 12.12 5.45 -13.37
N CYS A 6 12.23 4.52 -12.40
CA CYS A 6 13.21 4.64 -11.32
C CYS A 6 14.66 4.62 -11.85
N LEU A 7 14.98 3.73 -12.80
CA LEU A 7 16.30 3.68 -13.44
C LEU A 7 16.61 4.96 -14.21
N GLU A 8 15.63 5.47 -14.97
CA GLU A 8 15.72 6.75 -15.70
C GLU A 8 15.96 7.93 -14.76
N CYS A 9 15.38 7.89 -13.56
CA CYS A 9 15.63 8.86 -12.49
C CYS A 9 16.97 8.64 -11.75
N GLY A 10 17.79 7.67 -12.16
CA GLY A 10 19.12 7.42 -11.62
C GLY A 10 19.20 6.45 -10.44
N ALA A 11 18.16 5.66 -10.18
CA ALA A 11 18.22 4.62 -9.15
C ALA A 11 19.30 3.58 -9.50
N LYS A 12 20.31 3.41 -8.63
CA LYS A 12 21.40 2.45 -8.84
C LYS A 12 20.97 1.00 -8.56
N LYS A 13 19.98 0.83 -7.70
CA LYS A 13 19.48 -0.48 -7.27
C LYS A 13 17.99 -0.36 -6.96
N ILE A 14 17.19 -1.26 -7.53
CA ILE A 14 15.75 -1.32 -7.31
C ILE A 14 15.43 -2.71 -6.78
N LYS A 15 14.78 -2.77 -5.62
CA LYS A 15 14.27 -4.01 -5.05
C LYS A 15 12.74 -4.04 -5.15
N VAL A 16 12.19 -5.15 -5.62
CA VAL A 16 10.74 -5.38 -5.65
C VAL A 16 10.43 -6.60 -4.79
N PHE A 17 9.47 -6.45 -3.90
CA PHE A 17 9.01 -7.52 -3.02
C PHE A 17 7.53 -7.32 -2.66
N ASP A 18 6.93 -8.40 -2.17
CA ASP A 18 5.58 -8.51 -1.62
C ASP A 18 5.58 -9.59 -0.51
N ARG A 19 4.72 -9.41 0.51
CA ARG A 19 4.50 -10.38 1.60
C ARG A 19 3.12 -11.00 1.46
N SER A 20 3.04 -12.00 0.58
CA SER A 20 1.81 -12.71 0.22
C SER A 20 1.16 -13.47 1.40
N CYS A 21 -0.15 -13.68 1.30
CA CYS A 21 -0.90 -14.57 2.22
C CYS A 21 -0.71 -16.06 1.91
N ASN A 22 -0.27 -16.37 0.68
CA ASN A 22 0.01 -17.72 0.21
C ASN A 22 1.51 -17.89 -0.04
N SER A 23 1.93 -19.05 -0.54
CA SER A 23 3.32 -19.33 -0.94
C SER A 23 3.87 -18.22 -1.85
N ALA A 24 4.95 -17.57 -1.42
CA ALA A 24 5.54 -16.43 -2.12
C ALA A 24 5.93 -16.76 -3.57
N SER A 25 6.60 -17.89 -3.81
CA SER A 25 6.97 -18.31 -5.17
C SER A 25 5.73 -18.40 -6.07
N ARG A 26 4.69 -19.11 -5.63
CA ARG A 26 3.45 -19.24 -6.42
C ARG A 26 2.79 -17.89 -6.68
N CYS A 27 2.72 -17.01 -5.68
CA CYS A 27 2.15 -15.67 -5.86
C CYS A 27 2.93 -14.83 -6.87
N TYR A 28 4.25 -14.88 -6.83
CA TYR A 28 5.11 -14.08 -7.70
C TYR A 28 5.09 -14.59 -9.15
N ASP A 29 5.05 -15.91 -9.33
CA ASP A 29 4.94 -16.54 -10.64
C ASP A 29 3.53 -16.31 -11.23
N ASN A 30 2.46 -16.53 -10.45
CA ASN A 30 1.08 -16.37 -10.91
C ASN A 30 0.69 -14.92 -11.23
N SER A 31 1.18 -13.95 -10.44
CA SER A 31 0.91 -12.53 -10.68
C SER A 31 1.75 -11.96 -11.83
N GLY A 32 2.81 -12.65 -12.24
CA GLY A 32 3.77 -12.18 -13.24
C GLY A 32 4.71 -11.07 -12.74
N ILE A 33 4.59 -10.62 -11.48
CA ILE A 33 5.39 -9.49 -10.96
C ILE A 33 6.89 -9.79 -11.00
N LYS A 34 7.29 -11.04 -10.74
CA LYS A 34 8.68 -11.46 -10.78
C LYS A 34 9.28 -11.27 -12.16
N LYS A 35 8.62 -11.82 -13.18
CA LYS A 35 9.06 -11.68 -14.57
C LYS A 35 9.11 -10.20 -14.98
N ALA A 36 8.02 -9.47 -14.79
CA ALA A 36 7.90 -8.08 -15.23
C ALA A 36 8.91 -7.15 -14.55
N ALA A 37 9.15 -7.31 -13.24
CA ALA A 37 10.10 -6.49 -12.49
C ALA A 37 11.56 -6.86 -12.83
N SER A 38 11.90 -8.15 -12.94
CA SER A 38 13.25 -8.59 -13.31
C SER A 38 13.62 -8.18 -14.73
N GLU A 39 12.72 -8.35 -15.71
CA GLU A 39 12.95 -7.89 -17.09
C GLU A 39 13.11 -6.37 -17.19
N ALA A 40 12.51 -5.62 -16.26
CA ALA A 40 12.68 -4.17 -16.17
C ALA A 40 13.95 -3.74 -15.41
N GLY A 41 14.74 -4.68 -14.86
CA GLY A 41 16.01 -4.39 -14.19
C GLY A 41 15.95 -4.33 -12.65
N ALA A 42 14.87 -4.77 -12.01
CA ALA A 42 14.81 -4.86 -10.55
C ALA A 42 15.31 -6.20 -10.00
N GLU A 43 15.91 -6.15 -8.80
CA GLU A 43 16.13 -7.31 -7.96
C GLU A 43 14.82 -7.70 -7.29
N VAL A 44 14.26 -8.85 -7.68
CA VAL A 44 13.03 -9.38 -7.06
C VAL A 44 13.43 -10.27 -5.90
N SER A 45 12.99 -9.92 -4.70
CA SER A 45 13.35 -10.63 -3.47
C SER A 45 12.11 -11.05 -2.69
N PHE A 46 12.19 -12.18 -1.99
CA PHE A 46 11.17 -12.54 -1.02
C PHE A 46 11.43 -11.89 0.34
N VAL A 47 10.34 -11.59 1.06
CA VAL A 47 10.42 -11.19 2.45
C VAL A 47 10.85 -12.40 3.29
N VAL A 48 11.96 -12.26 3.99
CA VAL A 48 12.54 -13.29 4.86
C VAL A 48 12.56 -12.83 6.31
N ASP A 49 12.36 -13.77 7.24
CA ASP A 49 12.17 -13.43 8.66
C ASP A 49 13.39 -12.74 9.29
N ALA A 50 14.60 -13.08 8.86
CA ALA A 50 15.84 -12.42 9.29
C ALA A 50 15.91 -10.91 8.91
N GLY A 51 15.07 -10.48 7.97
CA GLY A 51 14.96 -9.08 7.57
C GLY A 51 14.15 -8.21 8.54
N PHE A 52 13.46 -8.79 9.53
CA PHE A 52 12.68 -8.01 10.49
C PHE A 52 13.50 -7.58 11.71
N SER A 53 13.15 -6.44 12.29
CA SER A 53 13.63 -6.00 13.60
C SER A 53 12.58 -5.16 14.30
N GLU A 54 12.55 -5.22 15.63
CA GLU A 54 11.62 -4.41 16.42
C GLU A 54 11.96 -2.93 16.28
N MET A 55 10.99 -2.14 15.82
CA MET A 55 11.08 -0.70 15.70
C MET A 55 10.13 -0.04 16.69
N LYS A 56 10.59 1.04 17.34
CA LYS A 56 9.74 1.87 18.21
C LYS A 56 9.02 2.92 17.37
N PHE A 57 7.74 3.13 17.65
CA PHE A 57 6.88 4.08 16.96
C PHE A 57 6.61 5.24 17.93
N PRO A 58 7.54 6.21 18.06
CA PRO A 58 7.47 7.22 19.11
C PRO A 58 6.21 8.08 19.03
N GLN A 59 5.69 8.31 17.83
CA GLN A 59 4.46 9.07 17.58
C GLN A 59 3.22 8.18 17.42
N GLY A 60 3.35 6.85 17.58
CA GLY A 60 2.21 5.94 17.49
C GLY A 60 1.28 6.13 18.68
N GLN A 61 -0.01 6.35 18.43
CA GLN A 61 -1.01 6.53 19.48
C GLN A 61 -1.37 5.22 20.16
N VAL A 62 -1.56 4.14 19.38
CA VAL A 62 -1.96 2.80 19.83
C VAL A 62 -0.83 1.79 19.59
N LEU A 63 -0.22 1.80 18.41
CA LEU A 63 0.89 0.92 18.05
C LEU A 63 2.22 1.56 18.46
N LYS A 64 2.76 1.15 19.62
CA LYS A 64 3.97 1.76 20.19
C LYS A 64 5.29 1.17 19.67
N LYS A 65 5.25 -0.07 19.21
CA LYS A 65 6.37 -0.77 18.59
C LYS A 65 5.87 -1.94 17.75
N TRP A 66 6.61 -2.31 16.73
CA TRP A 66 6.32 -3.49 15.92
C TRP A 66 7.57 -3.99 15.21
N GLU A 67 7.59 -5.27 14.83
CA GLU A 67 8.64 -5.80 13.96
C GLU A 67 8.48 -5.27 12.54
N MET A 68 9.49 -4.63 11.98
CA MET A 68 9.41 -4.04 10.64
C MET A 68 10.52 -4.56 9.73
N TYR A 69 10.21 -4.70 8.46
CA TYR A 69 11.14 -5.22 7.45
C TYR A 69 12.20 -4.16 7.12
N LYS A 70 13.42 -4.38 7.62
CA LYS A 70 14.55 -3.44 7.51
C LYS A 70 14.84 -3.01 6.07
N PRO A 71 14.88 -3.89 5.06
CA PRO A 71 15.16 -3.47 3.69
C PRO A 71 14.18 -2.42 3.13
N ALA A 72 12.94 -2.37 3.63
CA ALA A 72 11.99 -1.33 3.24
C ALA A 72 12.24 0.01 3.94
N LEU A 73 12.76 -0.02 5.17
CA LEU A 73 13.03 1.17 6.00
C LEU A 73 14.39 1.80 5.70
N GLU A 74 15.35 0.99 5.25
CA GLU A 74 16.72 1.41 4.92
C GLU A 74 16.85 1.91 3.47
N ALA A 75 15.79 1.79 2.66
CA ALA A 75 15.77 2.28 1.29
C ALA A 75 15.78 3.82 1.24
N ASP A 76 16.57 4.40 0.34
CA ASP A 76 16.59 5.86 0.11
C ASP A 76 15.21 6.39 -0.34
N VAL A 77 14.51 5.57 -1.14
CA VAL A 77 13.16 5.85 -1.65
C VAL A 77 12.31 4.60 -1.53
N LEU A 78 11.19 4.70 -0.80
CA LEU A 78 10.15 3.69 -0.70
C LEU A 78 8.96 4.09 -1.58
N ILE A 79 8.65 3.25 -2.57
CA ILE A 79 7.46 3.40 -3.42
C ILE A 79 6.45 2.31 -3.03
N ASN A 80 5.27 2.73 -2.60
CA ASN A 80 4.18 1.84 -2.22
C ASN A 80 3.26 1.60 -3.43
N VAL A 81 3.07 0.35 -3.86
CA VAL A 81 2.28 0.03 -5.07
C VAL A 81 1.10 -0.90 -4.71
N PRO A 82 0.07 -0.39 -4.00
CA PRO A 82 -1.09 -1.18 -3.62
C PRO A 82 -2.02 -1.45 -4.80
N ILE A 83 -2.78 -2.55 -4.71
CA ILE A 83 -4.00 -2.73 -5.51
C ILE A 83 -5.23 -2.18 -4.76
N ALA A 84 -6.20 -1.64 -5.49
CA ALA A 84 -7.47 -1.21 -4.92
C ALA A 84 -8.45 -2.39 -4.75
N LYS A 85 -8.84 -2.68 -3.50
CA LYS A 85 -9.87 -3.71 -3.23
C LYS A 85 -10.68 -3.47 -1.97
N HIS A 86 -11.86 -4.06 -1.94
CA HIS A 86 -12.70 -4.22 -0.74
C HIS A 86 -12.01 -5.10 0.30
N HIS A 87 -12.25 -4.80 1.58
CA HIS A 87 -11.85 -5.63 2.70
C HIS A 87 -12.81 -5.41 3.88
N GLY A 88 -13.40 -6.47 4.44
CA GLY A 88 -14.45 -6.33 5.46
C GLY A 88 -14.13 -5.38 6.64
N LEU A 89 -12.99 -5.60 7.33
CA LEU A 89 -12.64 -4.82 8.53
C LEU A 89 -12.29 -3.34 8.30
N PRO A 90 -11.24 -2.97 7.53
CA PRO A 90 -10.92 -1.57 7.25
C PRO A 90 -11.78 -0.97 6.11
N LYS A 91 -12.81 -1.69 5.66
CA LYS A 91 -13.63 -1.45 4.45
C LYS A 91 -12.87 -1.60 3.12
N LEU A 92 -11.65 -1.05 3.01
CA LEU A 92 -10.83 -1.11 1.81
C LEU A 92 -9.37 -1.51 2.12
N THR A 93 -8.70 -2.08 1.12
CA THR A 93 -7.24 -2.18 1.03
C THR A 93 -6.80 -1.24 -0.08
N LEU A 94 -6.02 -0.24 0.32
CA LEU A 94 -5.40 0.78 -0.53
C LEU A 94 -3.94 0.93 -0.06
N GLY A 95 -3.36 2.13 -0.14
CA GLY A 95 -2.00 2.45 0.27
C GLY A 95 -1.69 2.13 1.72
N MET A 96 -2.44 2.66 2.67
CA MET A 96 -2.10 2.51 4.10
C MET A 96 -2.15 1.06 4.56
N LYS A 97 -3.16 0.30 4.11
CA LYS A 97 -3.28 -1.13 4.44
C LYS A 97 -2.16 -1.96 3.81
N ASN A 98 -1.64 -1.55 2.65
CA ASN A 98 -0.56 -2.25 1.96
C ASN A 98 0.77 -2.20 2.73
N LEU A 99 0.99 -1.19 3.57
CA LEU A 99 2.14 -1.13 4.48
C LEU A 99 2.17 -2.29 5.49
N MET A 100 1.07 -3.01 5.69
CA MET A 100 1.11 -4.26 6.47
C MET A 100 1.95 -5.37 5.81
N GLY A 101 2.33 -5.22 4.54
CA GLY A 101 3.26 -6.11 3.85
C GLY A 101 4.67 -6.09 4.44
N ILE A 102 5.09 -4.99 5.07
CA ILE A 102 6.41 -4.83 5.69
C ILE A 102 6.39 -4.99 7.22
N MET A 103 5.24 -5.30 7.79
CA MET A 103 5.13 -5.66 9.20
C MET A 103 5.51 -7.13 9.39
N GLY A 104 6.32 -7.42 10.40
CA GLY A 104 6.68 -8.75 10.90
C GLY A 104 5.65 -9.28 11.92
N GLY A 105 6.06 -10.27 12.71
CA GLY A 105 5.26 -10.87 13.76
C GLY A 105 3.87 -11.37 13.34
N ASP A 106 2.99 -11.47 14.34
CA ASP A 106 1.58 -11.84 14.16
C ASP A 106 0.75 -10.62 13.70
N ARG A 107 0.68 -10.44 12.37
CA ARG A 107 -0.15 -9.40 11.71
C ARG A 107 -1.65 -9.51 12.06
N GLY A 108 -2.12 -10.65 12.58
CA GLY A 108 -3.48 -10.83 13.06
C GLY A 108 -3.84 -9.82 14.16
N LYS A 109 -2.90 -9.54 15.08
CA LYS A 109 -3.10 -8.58 16.20
C LYS A 109 -3.31 -7.14 15.74
N ILE A 110 -3.02 -6.79 14.49
CA ILE A 110 -3.25 -5.45 13.94
C ILE A 110 -4.74 -5.20 13.68
N HIS A 111 -5.55 -6.24 13.55
CA HIS A 111 -6.98 -6.11 13.22
C HIS A 111 -7.83 -5.52 14.37
N TRP A 112 -7.35 -5.56 15.61
CA TRP A 112 -7.97 -4.82 16.72
C TRP A 112 -7.51 -3.35 16.70
N LYS A 113 -8.46 -2.41 16.77
CA LYS A 113 -8.21 -0.97 16.55
C LYS A 113 -7.45 -0.70 15.25
N ILE A 114 -7.88 -1.36 14.17
CA ILE A 114 -7.17 -1.34 12.89
C ILE A 114 -6.99 0.07 12.35
N ASP A 115 -7.98 0.95 12.51
CA ASP A 115 -7.89 2.32 11.99
C ASP A 115 -6.77 3.13 12.65
N ASP A 116 -6.65 3.04 13.98
CA ASP A 116 -5.56 3.67 14.74
C ASP A 116 -4.20 3.09 14.34
N LYS A 117 -4.09 1.76 14.28
CA LYS A 117 -2.82 1.10 14.00
C LYS A 117 -2.34 1.32 12.57
N LEU A 118 -3.24 1.41 11.59
CA LEU A 118 -2.88 1.76 10.22
C LEU A 118 -2.43 3.21 10.11
N ALA A 119 -3.07 4.14 10.84
CA ALA A 119 -2.64 5.53 10.89
C ALA A 119 -1.26 5.66 11.57
N ASP A 120 -1.04 4.96 12.68
CA ASP A 120 0.27 4.91 13.36
C ASP A 120 1.36 4.32 12.45
N LEU A 121 1.04 3.24 11.73
CA LEU A 121 1.94 2.60 10.79
C LEU A 121 2.30 3.53 9.63
N ALA A 122 1.33 4.21 9.02
CA ALA A 122 1.57 5.17 7.94
C ALA A 122 2.29 6.43 8.43
N ASN A 123 2.13 6.80 9.70
CA ASN A 123 2.88 7.90 10.29
C ASN A 123 4.36 7.55 10.48
N PHE A 124 4.64 6.29 10.84
CA PHE A 124 6.00 5.77 11.00
C PHE A 124 6.67 5.46 9.65
N VAL A 125 5.96 4.74 8.77
CA VAL A 125 6.43 4.43 7.41
C VAL A 125 5.77 5.38 6.44
N ARG A 126 6.53 6.36 5.96
CA ARG A 126 6.07 7.39 5.01
C ARG A 126 6.69 7.14 3.63
N PRO A 127 6.05 6.35 2.75
CA PRO A 127 6.52 6.20 1.37
C PRO A 127 6.60 7.56 0.69
N GLN A 128 7.65 7.76 -0.11
CA GLN A 128 7.85 8.98 -0.89
C GLN A 128 6.87 9.07 -2.07
N LEU A 129 6.33 7.92 -2.49
CA LEU A 129 5.33 7.82 -3.54
C LEU A 129 4.41 6.62 -3.28
N THR A 130 3.10 6.82 -3.40
CA THR A 130 2.11 5.74 -3.46
C THR A 130 1.48 5.73 -4.86
N ILE A 131 1.51 4.58 -5.52
CA ILE A 131 0.92 4.33 -6.84
C ILE A 131 -0.16 3.27 -6.66
N LEU A 132 -1.40 3.72 -6.51
CA LEU A 132 -2.56 2.85 -6.40
C LEU A 132 -2.96 2.32 -7.78
N ASP A 133 -2.80 1.02 -7.96
CA ASP A 133 -3.33 0.28 -9.09
C ASP A 133 -4.83 0.04 -8.87
N ALA A 134 -5.64 0.83 -9.57
CA ALA A 134 -7.08 0.65 -9.65
C ALA A 134 -7.49 0.25 -11.08
N TYR A 135 -6.63 -0.42 -11.85
CA TYR A 135 -7.01 -0.87 -13.19
C TYR A 135 -8.19 -1.85 -13.10
N ARG A 136 -8.06 -2.83 -12.21
CA ARG A 136 -9.12 -3.77 -11.80
C ARG A 136 -9.26 -3.73 -10.30
N ILE A 137 -10.49 -3.50 -9.84
CA ILE A 137 -10.79 -3.44 -8.41
C ILE A 137 -11.72 -4.58 -8.00
N LEU A 138 -11.47 -5.17 -6.84
CA LEU A 138 -12.39 -6.12 -6.22
C LEU A 138 -13.36 -5.34 -5.34
N VAL A 139 -14.64 -5.27 -5.69
CA VAL A 139 -15.62 -4.43 -4.98
C VAL A 139 -16.33 -5.11 -3.82
N LYS A 140 -16.27 -6.45 -3.72
CA LYS A 140 -16.92 -7.24 -2.66
C LYS A 140 -16.10 -8.48 -2.31
N ASN A 141 -16.40 -9.10 -1.17
CA ASN A 141 -15.85 -10.41 -0.75
C ASN A 141 -14.31 -10.51 -0.69
N GLY A 142 -13.61 -9.37 -0.55
CA GLY A 142 -12.19 -9.36 -0.24
C GLY A 142 -11.85 -9.90 1.17
N PRO A 143 -10.57 -10.21 1.45
CA PRO A 143 -9.40 -9.76 0.69
C PRO A 143 -8.97 -10.67 -0.47
N GLN A 144 -9.50 -11.88 -0.56
CA GLN A 144 -9.15 -12.87 -1.61
C GLN A 144 -10.13 -12.85 -2.79
N GLY A 145 -11.38 -12.44 -2.57
CA GLY A 145 -12.41 -12.52 -3.61
C GLY A 145 -12.80 -13.97 -3.89
N GLY A 146 -13.00 -14.31 -5.16
CA GLY A 146 -13.39 -15.65 -5.59
C GLY A 146 -14.33 -15.66 -6.80
N SER A 147 -14.88 -14.50 -7.17
CA SER A 147 -15.74 -14.35 -8.34
C SER A 147 -15.35 -13.13 -9.16
N LEU A 148 -15.30 -13.29 -10.49
CA LEU A 148 -15.14 -12.17 -11.42
C LEU A 148 -16.34 -11.21 -11.39
N LYS A 149 -17.50 -11.66 -10.90
CA LYS A 149 -18.68 -10.80 -10.71
C LYS A 149 -18.46 -9.69 -9.67
N ASP A 150 -17.52 -9.92 -8.75
CA ASP A 150 -17.14 -8.94 -7.73
C ASP A 150 -15.98 -8.04 -8.19
N VAL A 151 -15.57 -8.13 -9.47
CA VAL A 151 -14.48 -7.33 -10.04
C VAL A 151 -15.04 -6.29 -11.01
N ARG A 152 -14.57 -5.05 -10.91
CA ARG A 152 -14.86 -3.98 -11.87
C ARG A 152 -13.57 -3.51 -12.54
N GLU A 153 -13.64 -3.21 -13.83
CA GLU A 153 -12.57 -2.50 -14.55
C GLU A 153 -12.78 -1.00 -14.44
N ILE A 154 -11.88 -0.31 -13.75
CA ILE A 154 -11.89 1.16 -13.67
C ILE A 154 -10.83 1.75 -14.61
N LYS A 155 -9.79 0.97 -14.94
CA LYS A 155 -8.71 1.36 -15.87
C LYS A 155 -8.00 2.65 -15.45
N THR A 156 -7.75 2.79 -14.15
CA THR A 156 -7.18 4.00 -13.55
C THR A 156 -5.97 3.67 -12.69
N ILE A 157 -4.93 4.50 -12.78
CA ILE A 157 -3.82 4.53 -11.84
C ILE A 157 -3.87 5.86 -11.10
N ILE A 158 -3.72 5.85 -9.78
CA ILE A 158 -3.65 7.05 -8.95
C ILE A 158 -2.27 7.11 -8.33
N ALA A 159 -1.54 8.21 -8.54
CA ALA A 159 -0.20 8.39 -7.97
C ALA A 159 -0.13 9.68 -7.17
N GLY A 160 0.47 9.61 -5.97
CA GLY A 160 0.63 10.77 -5.09
C GLY A 160 1.69 10.53 -4.02
N LYS A 161 2.29 11.63 -3.53
CA LYS A 161 3.29 11.57 -2.44
C LYS A 161 2.65 11.31 -1.08
N ASP A 162 1.45 11.86 -0.88
CA ASP A 162 0.70 11.73 0.37
C ASP A 162 -0.21 10.50 0.34
N ILE A 163 0.08 9.52 1.18
CA ILE A 163 -0.63 8.24 1.21
C ILE A 163 -2.10 8.40 1.62
N ALA A 164 -2.42 9.32 2.53
CA ALA A 164 -3.81 9.56 2.94
C ALA A 164 -4.64 10.20 1.81
N THR A 165 -4.02 11.07 1.02
CA THR A 165 -4.63 11.69 -0.16
C THR A 165 -4.94 10.65 -1.23
N VAL A 166 -3.99 9.73 -1.49
CA VAL A 166 -4.19 8.63 -2.45
C VAL A 166 -5.33 7.72 -1.98
N ASP A 167 -5.36 7.35 -0.70
CA ASP A 167 -6.42 6.50 -0.14
C ASP A 167 -7.78 7.22 -0.13
N ALA A 168 -7.80 8.53 0.15
CA ALA A 168 -9.00 9.36 0.08
C ALA A 168 -9.60 9.37 -1.32
N TYR A 169 -8.80 9.61 -2.36
CA TYR A 169 -9.28 9.53 -3.74
C TYR A 169 -9.69 8.09 -4.09
N GLY A 170 -8.90 7.10 -3.69
CA GLY A 170 -9.20 5.68 -3.89
C GLY A 170 -10.56 5.25 -3.32
N ALA A 171 -10.98 5.82 -2.18
CA ALA A 171 -12.30 5.57 -1.59
C ALA A 171 -13.45 5.89 -2.54
N THR A 172 -13.32 6.93 -3.36
CA THR A 172 -14.37 7.36 -4.30
C THR A 172 -14.65 6.33 -5.38
N LEU A 173 -13.68 5.47 -5.71
CA LEU A 173 -13.85 4.38 -6.67
C LEU A 173 -14.76 3.25 -6.16
N PHE A 174 -15.07 3.26 -4.86
CA PHE A 174 -15.95 2.30 -4.18
C PHE A 174 -17.26 2.94 -3.73
N ASP A 175 -17.61 4.10 -4.29
CA ASP A 175 -18.81 4.87 -3.90
C ASP A 175 -18.79 5.28 -2.41
N MET A 176 -17.58 5.42 -1.83
CA MET A 176 -17.36 5.82 -0.43
C MET A 176 -16.76 7.22 -0.33
N LYS A 177 -17.04 7.89 0.78
CA LYS A 177 -16.36 9.13 1.15
C LYS A 177 -15.03 8.82 1.85
N PRO A 178 -14.01 9.67 1.73
CA PRO A 178 -12.78 9.54 2.52
C PRO A 178 -13.03 9.41 4.02
N THR A 179 -14.06 10.12 4.51
CA THR A 179 -14.49 10.10 5.92
C THR A 179 -15.09 8.78 6.38
N ASP A 180 -15.44 7.88 5.46
CA ASP A 180 -15.93 6.55 5.79
C ASP A 180 -14.79 5.60 6.20
N LEU A 181 -13.53 5.97 5.91
CA LEU A 181 -12.33 5.21 6.24
C LEU A 181 -11.66 5.80 7.49
N GLY A 182 -11.80 5.12 8.63
CA GLY A 182 -11.32 5.63 9.92
C GLY A 182 -9.82 5.92 9.94
N HIS A 183 -9.01 5.03 9.33
CA HIS A 183 -7.56 5.23 9.19
C HIS A 183 -7.21 6.44 8.33
N VAL A 184 -7.96 6.75 7.27
CA VAL A 184 -7.73 7.93 6.42
C VAL A 184 -8.02 9.21 7.19
N VAL A 185 -9.12 9.25 7.95
CA VAL A 185 -9.45 10.39 8.83
C VAL A 185 -8.35 10.62 9.88
N LYS A 186 -7.84 9.55 10.48
CA LYS A 186 -6.75 9.63 11.47
C LYS A 186 -5.43 10.04 10.83
N ALA A 187 -5.12 9.54 9.64
CA ALA A 187 -3.92 9.91 8.88
C ALA A 187 -3.90 11.39 8.50
N ASN A 188 -5.06 11.96 8.12
CA ASN A 188 -5.19 13.40 7.91
C ASN A 188 -4.81 14.20 9.16
N LYS A 189 -5.24 13.75 10.35
CA LYS A 189 -4.86 14.39 11.64
C LYS A 189 -3.36 14.31 11.94
N PHE A 190 -2.66 13.31 11.40
CA PHE A 190 -1.20 13.22 11.45
C PHE A 190 -0.49 14.06 10.38
N GLY A 191 -1.24 14.75 9.51
CA GLY A 191 -0.68 15.53 8.41
C GLY A 191 -0.11 14.67 7.28
N LEU A 192 -0.67 13.47 7.06
CA LEU A 192 -0.21 12.52 6.03
C LEU A 192 -0.90 12.71 4.67
N GLY A 193 -1.53 13.87 4.46
CA GLY A 193 -2.27 14.22 3.25
C GLY A 193 -3.61 14.89 3.54
N GLU A 194 -4.07 15.73 2.62
CA GLU A 194 -5.41 16.32 2.63
C GLU A 194 -6.42 15.32 2.04
N ILE A 195 -7.56 15.15 2.72
CA ILE A 195 -8.58 14.15 2.37
C ILE A 195 -9.85 14.79 1.83
N ASP A 196 -10.00 16.11 1.98
CA ASP A 196 -11.03 16.88 1.28
C ASP A 196 -10.59 17.11 -0.17
N LEU A 197 -11.14 16.30 -1.06
CA LEU A 197 -10.77 16.29 -2.48
C LEU A 197 -11.03 17.62 -3.18
N ASN A 198 -11.91 18.47 -2.66
CA ASN A 198 -12.20 19.80 -3.25
C ASN A 198 -11.04 20.78 -3.08
N LYS A 199 -10.14 20.53 -2.12
CA LYS A 199 -8.94 21.36 -1.89
C LYS A 199 -7.74 20.90 -2.69
N LEU A 200 -7.84 19.76 -3.38
CA LEU A 200 -6.74 19.17 -4.11
C LEU A 200 -6.72 19.68 -5.55
N ASN A 201 -5.51 19.95 -6.06
CA ASN A 201 -5.30 20.14 -7.49
C ASN A 201 -5.03 18.78 -8.16
N ILE A 202 -6.10 18.12 -8.61
CA ILE A 202 -6.02 16.77 -9.19
C ILE A 202 -5.80 16.88 -10.69
N LYS A 203 -4.59 16.56 -11.15
CA LYS A 203 -4.29 16.43 -12.58
C LYS A 203 -4.77 15.08 -13.09
N LYS A 204 -5.73 15.10 -14.02
CA LYS A 204 -6.17 13.90 -14.74
C LYS A 204 -5.48 13.85 -16.11
N VAL A 205 -4.95 12.69 -16.46
CA VAL A 205 -4.32 12.42 -17.76
C VAL A 205 -4.99 11.18 -18.34
N SER A 206 -5.50 11.28 -19.56
CA SER A 206 -5.97 10.14 -20.34
C SER A 206 -4.83 9.71 -21.27
N LEU A 207 -4.49 8.43 -21.22
CA LEU A 207 -3.46 7.80 -22.05
C LEU A 207 -4.11 7.06 -23.22
#